data_AF-A0A7Z7BHY3-F1
#
_entry.id   AF-A0A7Z7BHY3-F1
#
_cell.length_a   1.000
_cell.length_b   1.000
_cell.length_c   1.000
_cell.angle_alpha   90.00
_cell.angle_beta   90.00
_cell.angle_gamma   90.00
#
_symmetry.space_group_name_H-M   'P 1'
#
loop_
_entity.id
_entity.type
_entity.pdbx_description
1 polymer ?
#
loop_
_entity_poly.entity_id
_entity_poly.type
_entity_poly.pdbx_seq_one_letter_code
_entity_poly.pdbx_strand_id
1 'polypeptide(L)'
;MHNDKHDESLFNFVHPEHAPLPRRVRIFWNSVAVLIFFAPPFMAVTSGLGVVLGLSSLQQICPALAHGFAQEAIGLVKLGAIALASLFLTMDFFERHELARLVRKDIYEMIEEHVMPLFR
;
A
#
# COMPACT_ATOMS: atom_id res chain seq x y z
N MET A 1 7.68 -14.72 -34.50
CA MET A 1 8.04 -13.35 -34.07
C MET A 1 7.69 -13.26 -32.60
N HIS A 2 8.70 -13.21 -31.74
CA HIS A 2 8.58 -13.36 -30.29
C HIS A 2 8.64 -11.96 -29.68
N ASN A 3 7.51 -11.36 -29.26
CA ASN A 3 7.55 -10.20 -28.35
C ASN A 3 6.24 -9.79 -27.65
N ASP A 4 5.25 -10.68 -27.46
CA ASP A 4 4.02 -10.34 -26.71
C ASP A 4 4.11 -10.58 -25.20
N LYS A 5 5.32 -10.79 -24.69
CA LYS A 5 5.61 -10.75 -23.25
C LYS A 5 6.46 -9.53 -22.98
N HIS A 6 5.91 -8.34 -23.23
CA HIS A 6 6.40 -7.18 -22.52
C HIS A 6 6.02 -7.43 -21.07
N ASP A 7 7.00 -7.94 -20.32
CA ASP A 7 6.94 -8.26 -18.90
C ASP A 7 5.92 -7.36 -18.21
N GLU A 8 4.86 -7.96 -17.70
CA GLU A 8 4.05 -7.38 -16.62
C GLU A 8 4.93 -7.30 -15.37
N SER A 9 5.99 -6.49 -15.46
CA SER A 9 6.85 -6.18 -14.34
C SER A 9 5.97 -5.51 -13.31
N LEU A 10 5.89 -6.13 -12.13
CA LEU A 10 5.18 -5.61 -10.95
C LEU A 10 5.65 -4.21 -10.53
N PHE A 11 6.73 -3.70 -11.11
CA PHE A 11 7.34 -2.41 -10.80
C PHE A 11 7.41 -1.46 -12.01
N ASN A 12 6.87 -1.84 -13.16
CA ASN A 12 6.75 -0.96 -14.32
C ASN A 12 5.27 -0.80 -14.67
N PHE A 13 4.68 0.24 -14.12
CA PHE A 13 3.24 0.53 -14.24
C PHE A 13 2.91 1.41 -15.43
N VAL A 14 3.90 2.04 -16.06
CA VAL A 14 3.64 2.88 -17.23
C VAL A 14 3.60 2.03 -18.50
N HIS A 15 2.48 2.10 -19.22
CA HIS A 15 2.25 1.36 -20.45
C HIS A 15 3.29 1.71 -21.54
N PRO A 16 3.78 0.75 -22.34
CA PRO A 16 4.76 0.99 -23.40
C PRO A 16 4.28 2.00 -24.46
N GLU A 17 2.98 2.20 -24.62
CA GLU A 17 2.39 3.21 -25.52
C GLU A 17 2.65 4.65 -25.06
N HIS A 18 3.05 4.86 -23.81
CA HIS A 18 3.53 6.15 -23.30
C HIS A 18 5.05 6.31 -23.42
N ALA A 19 5.71 5.50 -24.26
CA ALA A 19 7.09 5.71 -24.71
C ALA A 19 7.41 7.12 -25.29
N PRO A 20 6.48 7.89 -25.89
CA PRO A 20 6.77 9.27 -26.32
C PRO A 20 6.83 10.28 -25.16
N LEU A 21 6.36 9.95 -23.95
CA LEU A 21 6.48 10.87 -22.80
C LEU A 21 7.95 11.05 -22.37
N PRO A 22 8.35 12.27 -21.94
CA PRO A 22 9.68 12.53 -21.43
C PRO A 22 10.05 11.55 -20.31
N ARG A 23 11.28 11.04 -20.33
CA ARG A 23 11.76 10.02 -19.38
C ARG A 23 11.50 10.39 -17.91
N ARG A 24 11.61 11.68 -17.56
CA ARG A 24 11.34 12.19 -16.20
C ARG A 24 9.88 12.01 -15.77
N VAL A 25 8.93 12.27 -16.67
CA VAL A 25 7.49 12.12 -16.42
C VAL A 25 7.14 10.65 -16.21
N ARG A 26 7.75 9.76 -17.00
CA ARG A 26 7.58 8.31 -16.87
C ARG A 26 8.09 7.78 -15.53
N ILE A 27 9.28 8.22 -15.10
CA ILE A 27 9.86 7.85 -13.81
C ILE A 27 8.98 8.34 -12.67
N PHE A 28 8.50 9.59 -12.72
CA PHE A 28 7.61 10.16 -11.72
C PHE A 28 6.34 9.31 -11.54
N TRP A 29 5.61 9.04 -12.62
CA TRP A 29 4.40 8.24 -12.55
C TRP A 29 4.63 6.80 -12.10
N ASN A 30 5.76 6.20 -12.50
CA ASN A 30 6.11 4.88 -12.03
C ASN A 30 6.42 4.86 -10.53
N SER A 31 7.09 5.89 -10.00
CA SER A 31 7.32 6.04 -8.57
C SER A 31 6.02 6.26 -7.79
N VAL A 32 5.09 7.06 -8.32
CA VAL A 32 3.75 7.24 -7.74
C VAL A 32 2.98 5.91 -7.71
N ALA A 33 3.04 5.13 -8.79
CA ALA A 33 2.41 3.83 -8.87
C ALA A 33 2.91 2.86 -7.80
N VAL A 34 4.24 2.77 -7.64
CA VAL A 34 4.87 1.96 -6.60
C VAL A 34 4.43 2.44 -5.21
N LEU A 35 4.35 3.76 -5.00
CA LEU A 35 3.95 4.30 -3.71
C LEU A 35 2.48 3.98 -3.37
N ILE A 36 1.57 4.07 -4.33
CA ILE A 36 0.16 3.68 -4.17
C ILE A 36 0.05 2.18 -3.91
N PHE A 37 0.81 1.37 -4.65
CA PHE A 37 0.82 -0.08 -4.49
C PHE A 37 1.29 -0.54 -3.10
N PHE A 38 2.25 0.16 -2.50
CA PHE A 38 2.72 -0.14 -1.14
C PHE A 38 1.98 0.67 -0.04
N ALA A 39 1.13 1.63 -0.36
CA ALA A 39 0.46 2.43 0.66
C ALA A 39 -0.44 1.60 1.61
N PRO A 40 -1.30 0.67 1.12
CA PRO A 40 -2.14 -0.16 1.99
C PRO A 40 -1.35 -0.99 3.04
N PRO A 41 -0.29 -1.74 2.68
CA PRO A 41 0.46 -2.51 3.66
C PRO A 41 1.19 -1.60 4.67
N PHE A 42 1.72 -0.45 4.23
CA PHE A 42 2.35 0.51 5.15
C PHE A 42 1.34 1.12 6.13
N MET A 43 0.13 1.46 5.68
CA MET A 43 -0.95 1.96 6.56
C MET A 43 -1.41 0.90 7.56
N ALA A 44 -1.56 -0.36 7.14
CA ALA A 44 -1.92 -1.46 8.03
C ALA A 44 -0.87 -1.69 9.13
N VAL A 45 0.42 -1.65 8.78
CA VAL A 45 1.52 -1.83 9.74
C VAL A 45 1.64 -0.64 10.69
N THR A 46 1.60 0.59 10.18
CA THR A 46 1.73 1.80 11.00
C THR A 46 0.56 2.00 11.95
N SER A 47 -0.67 1.71 11.52
CA SER A 47 -1.85 1.75 12.40
C SER A 47 -1.78 0.69 13.50
N GLY A 48 -1.41 -0.55 13.17
CA GLY A 48 -1.22 -1.63 14.15
C GLY A 48 -0.15 -1.29 15.19
N LEU A 49 1.01 -0.78 14.75
CA LEU A 49 2.07 -0.29 15.65
C LEU A 49 1.60 0.86 16.54
N GLY A 50 0.85 1.81 15.98
CA GLY A 50 0.29 2.95 16.73
C GLY A 50 -0.64 2.50 17.87
N VAL A 51 -1.51 1.52 17.60
CA VAL A 51 -2.39 0.94 18.63
C VAL A 51 -1.59 0.24 19.72
N VAL A 52 -0.60 -0.58 19.35
CA VAL A 52 0.23 -1.32 20.32
C VAL A 52 1.05 -0.37 21.20
N LEU A 53 1.69 0.63 20.60
CA LEU A 53 2.50 1.62 21.32
C LEU A 53 1.62 2.54 22.19
N GLY A 54 0.47 2.98 21.68
CA GLY A 54 -0.48 3.80 22.44
C GLY A 54 -1.01 3.08 23.68
N LEU A 55 -1.41 1.81 23.52
CA LEU A 55 -1.83 0.97 24.64
C LEU A 55 -0.69 0.72 25.64
N SER A 56 0.55 0.56 25.15
CA SER A 56 1.72 0.41 26.01
C SER A 56 2.01 1.67 26.83
N SER A 57 1.88 2.85 26.21
CA SER A 57 2.05 4.14 26.90
C SER A 57 0.95 4.37 27.94
N LEU A 58 -0.30 4.02 27.63
CA LEU A 58 -1.42 4.07 28.57
C LEU A 58 -1.19 3.18 29.81
N GLN A 59 -0.62 1.98 29.64
CA GLN A 59 -0.27 1.09 30.75
C GLN A 59 0.87 1.66 31.62
N GLN A 60 1.80 2.42 31.03
CA GLN A 60 2.86 3.09 31.79
C GLN A 60 2.34 4.28 32.60
N ILE A 61 1.39 5.05 32.05
CA ILE A 61 0.80 6.21 32.70
C ILE A 61 -0.21 5.79 33.78
N CYS A 62 -0.95 4.71 33.55
CA CYS A 62 -1.96 4.21 34.47
C CYS A 62 -1.68 2.73 34.85
N PRO A 63 -0.88 2.49 35.90
CA PRO A 63 -0.44 1.14 36.30
C PRO A 63 -1.58 0.22 36.76
N ALA A 64 -2.75 0.78 37.07
CA ALA A 64 -3.97 0.02 37.34
C ALA A 64 -4.45 -0.76 36.10
N LEU A 65 -4.16 -0.29 34.88
CA LEU A 65 -4.43 -0.98 33.62
C LEU A 65 -3.41 -2.08 33.29
N ALA A 66 -2.31 -2.15 34.04
CA ALA A 66 -1.25 -3.13 33.85
C ALA A 66 -1.47 -4.41 34.68
N HIS A 67 -2.61 -4.56 35.35
CA HIS A 67 -2.92 -5.70 36.20
C HIS A 67 -4.37 -6.19 36.01
N GLY A 68 -4.59 -7.49 36.24
CA GLY A 68 -5.93 -8.10 36.25
C GLY A 68 -6.62 -8.06 34.88
N PHE A 69 -7.96 -7.96 34.90
CA PHE A 69 -8.81 -8.04 33.70
C PHE A 69 -8.49 -6.96 32.65
N ALA A 70 -8.06 -5.77 33.07
CA ALA A 70 -7.68 -4.69 32.16
C ALA A 70 -6.44 -5.03 31.32
N GLN A 71 -5.48 -5.78 31.88
CA GLN A 71 -4.29 -6.22 31.16
C GLN A 71 -4.64 -7.26 30.08
N GLU A 72 -5.52 -8.22 30.40
CA GLU A 72 -5.98 -9.21 29.42
C GLU A 72 -6.77 -8.57 28.27
N ALA A 73 -7.65 -7.61 28.59
CA ALA A 73 -8.39 -6.85 27.59
C ALA A 73 -7.44 -6.10 26.63
N ILE A 74 -6.41 -5.43 27.17
CA ILE A 74 -5.39 -4.75 26.35
C ILE A 74 -4.58 -5.75 25.51
N GLY A 75 -4.27 -6.93 26.05
CA GLY A 75 -3.63 -8.02 25.32
C GLY A 75 -4.45 -8.49 24.12
N LEU A 76 -5.76 -8.66 24.31
CA LEU A 76 -6.72 -9.00 23.26
C LEU A 76 -6.77 -7.93 22.16
N VAL A 77 -6.78 -6.64 22.53
CA VAL A 77 -6.77 -5.55 21.54
C VAL A 77 -5.46 -5.51 20.76
N LYS A 78 -4.30 -5.71 21.42
CA LYS A 78 -3.00 -5.79 20.73
C LYS A 78 -2.96 -6.96 19.75
N LEU A 79 -3.41 -8.15 20.17
CA LEU A 79 -3.51 -9.33 19.31
C LEU A 79 -4.48 -9.10 18.15
N GLY A 80 -5.62 -8.47 18.39
CA GLY A 80 -6.59 -8.11 17.36
C GLY A 80 -6.01 -7.15 16.33
N ALA A 81 -5.27 -6.12 16.77
CA ALA A 81 -4.60 -5.17 15.88
C ALA A 81 -3.53 -5.86 15.01
N ILE A 82 -2.74 -6.76 15.59
CA ILE A 82 -1.73 -7.55 14.85
C ILE A 82 -2.40 -8.49 13.85
N ALA A 83 -3.46 -9.20 14.26
CA ALA A 83 -4.20 -10.11 13.40
C ALA A 83 -4.86 -9.38 12.23
N LEU A 84 -5.48 -8.22 12.48
CA LEU A 84 -6.05 -7.37 11.42
C LEU A 84 -4.97 -6.86 10.46
N ALA A 85 -3.86 -6.34 10.97
CA ALA A 85 -2.75 -5.89 10.13
C ALA A 85 -2.20 -7.04 9.28
N SER A 86 -2.05 -8.24 9.86
CA SER A 86 -1.65 -9.46 9.15
C SER A 86 -2.67 -9.87 8.07
N LEU A 87 -3.97 -9.75 8.36
CA LEU A 87 -5.05 -10.05 7.41
C LEU A 87 -5.02 -9.08 6.22
N PHE A 88 -4.86 -7.78 6.48
CA PHE A 88 -4.71 -6.77 5.42
C PHE A 88 -3.46 -7.02 4.57
N LEU A 89 -2.34 -7.36 5.18
CA LEU A 89 -1.12 -7.75 4.45
C LEU A 89 -1.34 -9.02 3.61
N THR A 90 -2.11 -9.98 4.13
CA THR A 90 -2.39 -11.25 3.43
C THR A 90 -3.35 -11.03 2.26
N MET A 91 -4.41 -10.22 2.42
CA MET A 91 -5.28 -9.82 1.31
C MET A 91 -4.51 -9.02 0.27
N ASP A 92 -3.69 -8.06 0.70
CA ASP A 92 -2.84 -7.28 -0.22
C ASP A 92 -1.97 -8.23 -1.06
N PHE A 93 -1.26 -9.18 -0.43
CA PHE A 93 -0.46 -10.17 -1.15
C PHE A 93 -1.25 -11.09 -2.09
N PHE A 94 -2.49 -11.45 -1.74
CA PHE A 94 -3.32 -12.36 -2.55
C PHE A 94 -3.99 -11.63 -3.73
N GLU A 95 -4.40 -10.38 -3.53
CA GLU A 95 -5.03 -9.51 -4.54
C GLU A 95 -4.01 -8.65 -5.30
N ARG A 96 -2.71 -8.83 -5.05
CA ARG A 96 -1.63 -8.04 -5.67
C ARG A 96 -1.74 -7.92 -7.18
N HIS A 97 -2.21 -8.95 -7.88
CA HIS A 97 -2.41 -8.89 -9.33
C HIS A 97 -3.61 -8.03 -9.73
N GLU A 98 -4.68 -8.04 -8.96
CA GLU A 98 -5.88 -7.23 -9.20
C GLU A 98 -5.63 -5.77 -8.83
N LEU A 99 -4.97 -5.52 -7.69
CA LEU A 99 -4.48 -4.21 -7.29
C LEU A 99 -3.47 -3.63 -8.28
N ALA A 100 -2.49 -4.42 -8.74
CA ALA A 100 -1.54 -3.96 -9.75
C ALA A 100 -2.23 -3.59 -11.07
N ARG A 101 -3.25 -4.36 -11.49
CA ARG A 101 -4.04 -4.07 -12.68
C ARG A 101 -4.88 -2.80 -12.51
N LEU A 102 -5.50 -2.61 -11.33
CA LEU A 102 -6.29 -1.43 -11.02
C LEU A 102 -5.42 -0.17 -10.98
N VAL A 103 -4.28 -0.19 -10.27
CA VAL A 103 -3.33 0.94 -10.24
C VAL A 103 -2.78 1.24 -11.63
N ARG A 104 -2.47 0.22 -12.43
CA ARG A 104 -2.01 0.41 -13.82
C ARG A 104 -3.09 1.06 -14.67
N LYS A 105 -4.36 0.64 -14.55
CA LYS A 105 -5.48 1.24 -15.29
C LYS A 105 -5.73 2.69 -14.89
N ASP A 106 -5.73 2.97 -13.59
CA ASP A 106 -6.00 4.30 -13.04
C ASP A 106 -4.91 5.30 -13.45
N ILE A 107 -3.64 4.88 -13.43
CA ILE A 107 -2.52 5.71 -13.90
C ILE A 107 -2.55 5.89 -15.41
N TYR A 108 -2.96 4.87 -16.17
CA TYR A 108 -3.13 4.96 -17.61
C TYR A 108 -4.20 6.01 -17.97
N GLU A 109 -5.41 5.91 -17.39
CA GLU A 109 -6.49 6.86 -17.62
C GLU A 109 -6.10 8.28 -17.20
N MET A 110 -5.45 8.44 -16.05
CA MET A 110 -5.00 9.76 -15.58
C MET A 110 -3.90 10.36 -16.47
N ILE A 111 -2.96 9.55 -16.99
CA ILE A 111 -1.96 10.01 -17.96
C ILE A 111 -2.63 10.40 -19.28
N GLU A 112 -3.58 9.61 -19.77
CA GLU A 112 -4.28 9.90 -21.02
C GLU A 112 -5.16 11.15 -20.94
N GLU A 113 -5.91 11.31 -19.84
CA GLU A 113 -6.85 12.42 -19.66
C GLU A 113 -6.17 13.73 -19.29
N HIS A 114 -5.11 13.69 -18.47
CA HIS A 114 -4.52 14.92 -17.91
C HIS A 114 -3.12 15.24 -18.42
N VAL A 115 -2.33 14.23 -18.80
CA VAL A 115 -0.90 14.41 -19.14
C VAL A 115 -0.71 14.48 -20.65
N MET A 116 -1.27 13.55 -21.43
CA MET A 116 -1.16 13.56 -22.89
C MET A 116 -1.64 14.86 -23.57
N PRO A 117 -2.72 15.54 -23.13
CA PRO A 117 -3.16 16.78 -23.77
C PRO A 117 -2.18 17.94 -23.60
N LEU A 118 -1.31 17.90 -22.58
CA LEU A 118 -0.30 18.93 -22.33
C LEU A 118 0.96 18.75 -23.20
N PHE A 119 1.12 17.59 -23.83
CA PHE A 119 2.26 17.27 -24.69
C PHE A 119 1.87 17.10 -26.16
N ARG A 120 0.63 17.43 -26.53
CA ARG A 120 0.08 17.43 -27.89
C ARG A 120 -0.03 18.85 -28.42
#